data_AF-A0AAV2Z5I1-F1
#
_entry.id   AF-A0AAV2Z5I1-F1
#
_cell.length_a   1.000
_cell.length_b   1.000
_cell.length_c   1.000
_cell.angle_alpha   90.00
_cell.angle_beta   90.00
_cell.angle_gamma   90.00
#
_symmetry.space_group_name_H-M   'P 1'
#
loop_
_entity.id
_entity.type
_entity.pdbx_description
1 polymer ?
#
loop_
_entity_poly.entity_id
_entity_poly.type
_entity_poly.pdbx_seq_one_letter_code
_entity_poly.pdbx_strand_id
1 'polypeptide(L)' 'MPICACFQQPKQITDIRDFLQKARRKDARSVKIKKTAQVVKFKIRCSKYLYTLCVTDIEKADKLTQSLPPGLQRKDI' A
#
# COMPACT_ATOMS: atom_id res chain seq x y z
N MET A 1 -13.76 10.53 15.17
CA MET A 1 -14.63 10.52 13.98
C MET A 1 -14.34 9.26 13.17
N PRO A 2 -15.21 8.24 13.17
CA PRO A 2 -14.97 7.01 12.42
C PRO A 2 -15.11 7.34 10.94
N ILE A 3 -14.08 6.93 10.21
CA ILE A 3 -13.82 7.30 8.83
C ILE A 3 -14.91 6.66 7.99
N CYS A 4 -15.74 7.49 7.33
CA CYS A 4 -16.73 7.05 6.36
C CYS A 4 -16.06 6.08 5.37
N ALA A 5 -16.35 4.79 5.53
CA ALA A 5 -15.91 3.74 4.63
C ALA A 5 -16.75 3.81 3.36
N CYS A 6 -16.70 4.95 2.65
CA CYS A 6 -17.20 5.03 1.29
C CYS A 6 -16.56 3.88 0.51
N PHE A 7 -17.40 3.08 -0.13
CA PHE A 7 -17.08 1.99 -1.06
C PHE A 7 -15.90 2.36 -1.98
N GLN A 8 -14.68 2.19 -1.51
CA GLN A 8 -13.49 2.44 -2.31
C GLN A 8 -13.19 1.14 -3.00
N GLN A 9 -13.60 1.05 -4.27
CA GLN A 9 -13.39 -0.12 -5.09
C GLN A 9 -11.89 -0.51 -5.00
N PRO A 10 -11.58 -1.71 -4.49
CA PRO A 10 -10.20 -2.15 -4.40
C PRO A 10 -9.68 -2.40 -5.82
N LYS A 11 -8.48 -1.90 -6.09
CA LYS A 11 -7.74 -2.21 -7.31
C LYS A 11 -6.50 -3.01 -6.95
N GLN A 12 -6.29 -4.11 -7.65
CA GLN A 12 -5.08 -4.90 -7.49
C GLN A 12 -4.00 -4.35 -8.43
N ILE A 13 -2.78 -4.27 -7.91
CA ILE A 13 -1.57 -3.99 -8.68
C ILE A 13 -0.72 -5.26 -8.66
N THR A 14 -0.27 -5.70 -9.83
CA THR A 14 0.67 -6.81 -10.01
C THR A 14 2.11 -6.32 -10.01
N ASP A 15 2.34 -5.13 -10.58
CA ASP A 15 3.68 -4.61 -10.85
C ASP A 15 4.21 -3.68 -9.75
N ILE A 16 5.44 -3.96 -9.31
CA ILE A 16 6.13 -3.17 -8.29
C ILE A 16 6.40 -1.74 -8.78
N ARG A 17 6.67 -1.55 -10.07
CA ARG A 17 6.92 -0.22 -10.67
C ARG A 17 5.70 0.68 -10.56
N ASP A 18 4.51 0.15 -10.89
CA ASP A 18 3.27 0.92 -10.76
C ASP A 18 3.00 1.25 -9.29
N PHE A 19 3.26 0.31 -8.38
CA PHE A 19 3.13 0.55 -6.93
C PHE A 19 3.98 1.73 -6.44
N LEU A 20 5.27 1.78 -6.81
CA LEU A 20 6.15 2.89 -6.42
C LEU A 20 5.69 4.22 -7.01
N GLN A 21 5.19 4.22 -8.25
CA GLN A 21 4.61 5.41 -8.86
C GLN A 21 3.35 5.90 -8.13
N LYS A 22 2.49 4.98 -7.68
CA LYS A 22 1.31 5.32 -6.86
C LYS A 22 1.69 5.81 -5.46
N ALA A 23 2.72 5.25 -4.84
CA ALA A 23 3.20 5.66 -3.51
C ALA A 23 3.80 7.08 -3.49
N ARG A 24 4.43 7.52 -4.60
CA ARG A 24 4.99 8.88 -4.73
C ARG A 24 3.96 9.94 -5.10
N ARG A 25 2.73 9.54 -5.41
CA ARG A 25 1.70 10.40 -5.96
C ARG A 25 1.05 11.22 -4.83
N LYS A 26 0.75 12.50 -5.07
CA LYS A 26 0.26 13.45 -4.03
C LYS A 26 -1.08 13.06 -3.39
N ASP A 27 -1.81 12.15 -4.03
CA ASP A 27 -3.10 11.63 -3.57
C ASP A 27 -2.98 10.43 -2.63
N ALA A 28 -1.79 9.82 -2.51
CA ALA A 28 -1.54 8.78 -1.53
C ALA A 28 -1.49 9.39 -0.13
N ARG A 29 -2.45 9.01 0.72
CA ARG A 29 -2.59 9.55 2.08
C ARG A 29 -1.92 8.68 3.14
N SER A 30 -2.04 7.37 2.97
CA SER A 30 -1.49 6.40 3.92
C SER A 30 -1.25 5.06 3.25
N VAL A 31 -0.29 4.29 3.77
CA VAL A 31 -0.06 2.91 3.38
C VAL A 31 -0.30 2.01 4.58
N LYS A 32 -1.14 0.99 4.39
CA LYS A 32 -1.31 -0.10 5.34
C LYS A 32 -0.48 -1.28 4.89
N ILE A 33 0.44 -1.73 5.72
CA ILE A 33 1.26 -2.91 5.45
C ILE A 33 0.65 -4.03 6.27
N LYS A 34 0.04 -5.02 5.59
CA LYS A 34 -0.51 -6.20 6.25
C LYS A 34 0.44 -7.36 6.00
N LYS A 35 1.14 -7.80 7.04
CA LYS A 35 1.99 -9.00 6.97
C LYS A 35 1.13 -10.23 7.26
N THR A 36 1.25 -11.27 6.46
CA THR A 36 0.64 -12.60 6.68
C THR A 36 1.74 -13.63 6.50
N ALA A 37 1.60 -14.82 7.08
CA ALA A 37 2.66 -15.82 7.20
C ALA A 37 3.48 -16.08 5.91
N GLN A 38 2.85 -16.01 4.73
CA GLN A 38 3.52 -16.25 3.44
C GLN A 38 3.33 -15.11 2.43
N VAL A 39 2.58 -14.07 2.78
CA VAL A 39 2.25 -12.98 1.84
C VAL A 39 2.19 -11.66 2.58
N VAL A 40 2.87 -10.66 2.06
CA VAL A 40 2.75 -9.28 2.52
C VAL A 40 1.85 -8.51 1.54
N LYS A 41 0.83 -7.85 2.07
CA LYS A 41 -0.10 -7.02 1.29
C LYS A 41 0.13 -5.55 1.61
N PHE A 42 0.58 -4.81 0.61
CA PHE A 42 0.71 -3.36 0.68
C PHE A 42 -0.56 -2.70 0.18
N LYS A 43 -1.24 -1.97 1.05
CA LYS A 43 -2.52 -1.32 0.76
C LYS A 43 -2.36 0.20 0.79
N ILE A 44 -2.29 0.85 -0.37
CA ILE A 44 -2.21 2.31 -0.47
C ILE A 44 -3.62 2.89 -0.49
N ARG A 45 -3.89 3.83 0.42
CA ARG A 45 -5.11 4.64 0.38
C ARG A 45 -4.88 5.88 -0.48
N CYS A 46 -5.49 5.90 -1.65
CA CYS A 46 -5.60 7.09 -2.48
C CYS A 46 -6.95 7.80 -2.22
N SER A 47 -7.19 8.91 -2.92
CA SER A 47 -8.44 9.67 -2.79
C SER A 47 -9.69 8.85 -3.18
N LYS A 48 -9.62 8.08 -4.27
CA LYS A 48 -10.79 7.37 -4.85
C LYS A 48 -10.76 5.84 -4.71
N TYR A 49 -9.56 5.24 -4.69
CA TYR A 49 -9.39 3.79 -4.70
C TYR A 49 -8.40 3.33 -3.62
N LEU A 50 -8.55 2.06 -3.22
CA LEU A 50 -7.56 1.35 -2.42
C LEU A 50 -6.74 0.47 -3.35
N TYR A 51 -5.45 0.75 -3.49
CA TYR A 51 -4.56 -0.11 -4.27
C TYR A 51 -3.93 -1.17 -3.39
N THR A 52 -3.95 -2.42 -3.83
CA THR A 52 -3.33 -3.53 -3.11
C THR A 52 -2.28 -4.20 -3.98
N LEU A 53 -1.05 -4.26 -3.48
CA LEU A 53 0.02 -5.09 -4.02
C LEU A 53 0.22 -6.30 -3.10
N CYS A 54 0.13 -7.51 -3.64
CA CYS A 54 0.49 -8.74 -2.93
C CYS A 54 1.93 -9.12 -3.31
N VAL A 55 2.76 -9.35 -2.31
CA VAL A 55 4.13 -9.83 -2.48
C VAL A 55 4.27 -11.11 -1.65
N THR A 56 4.68 -12.20 -2.29
CA THR A 56 4.95 -13.48 -1.63
C THR A 56 6.31 -13.49 -0.94
N ASP A 57 7.32 -12.84 -1.54
CA ASP A 57 8.68 -12.77 -1.02
C ASP A 57 8.83 -11.74 0.10
N ILE A 58 9.14 -12.21 1.31
CA ILE A 58 9.32 -11.34 2.50
C ILE A 58 10.51 -10.41 2.33
N GLU A 59 11.63 -10.88 1.79
CA GLU A 59 12.84 -10.05 1.60
C GLU A 59 12.61 -8.90 0.62
N LYS A 60 11.84 -9.14 -0.46
CA LYS A 60 11.46 -8.07 -1.40
C LYS A 60 10.48 -7.10 -0.75
N ALA A 61 9.56 -7.59 0.07
CA ALA A 61 8.63 -6.76 0.81
C ALA A 61 9.37 -5.82 1.78
N ASP A 62 10.40 -6.30 2.48
CA ASP A 62 11.19 -5.47 3.40
C ASP A 62 11.95 -4.36 2.66
N LYS A 63 12.58 -4.67 1.52
CA LYS A 63 13.20 -3.65 0.64
C LYS A 63 12.19 -2.63 0.11
N LEU A 64 10.98 -3.08 -0.22
CA LEU A 64 9.87 -2.22 -0.62
C LEU A 64 9.45 -1.29 0.51
N THR A 65 9.41 -1.78 1.75
CA THR A 65 9.13 -0.91 2.89
C THR A 65 10.20 0.18 3.00
N GLN A 66 11.49 -0.14 2.87
CA GLN A 66 12.56 0.86 2.95
C GLN A 66 12.50 1.90 1.82
N SER A 67 12.04 1.50 0.63
CA SER A 67 11.94 2.37 -0.54
C SER A 67 10.75 3.34 -0.50
N LEU A 68 9.82 3.19 0.44
CA LEU A 68 8.67 4.09 0.56
C LEU A 68 9.11 5.46 1.09
N PRO A 69 8.61 6.57 0.50
CA PRO A 69 8.98 7.91 0.91
C PRO A 69 8.55 8.20 2.37
N PRO A 70 9.40 8.88 3.17
CA PRO A 70 9.15 9.13 4.60
C PRO A 70 7.95 10.06 4.86
N GLY A 71 7.50 10.82 3.86
CA GLY A 71 6.32 11.68 3.95
C GLY A 71 4.97 10.94 3.91
N LEU A 72 4.97 9.63 3.70
CA LEU A 72 3.76 8.82 3.59
C LEU A 72 3.48 8.07 4.90
N GLN A 73 2.34 8.35 5.52
CA GLN A 73 1.97 7.75 6.81
C GLN A 73 1.86 6.22 6.68
N ARG A 74 2.75 5.48 7.37
CA ARG A 74 2.65 4.02 7.52
C ARG A 74 1.75 3.66 8.68
N LYS A 75 0.92 2.65 8.45
CA LYS A 75 0.16 1.94 9.48
C LYS A 75 0.42 0.46 9.33
N ASP A 76 1.23 -0.08 10.20
CA ASP A 76 1.50 -1.51 10.30
C ASP A 76 0.31 -2.20 10.98
N ILE A 77 -0.18 -3.30 10.39
CA ILE A 77 -1.34 -4.08 10.88
C ILE A 77 -1.12 -5.58 10.78
#